data_AF-A0A6V7JZZ4-F1
#
_entry.id   AF-A0A6V7JZZ4-F1
#
_cell.length_a   1.000
_cell.length_b   1.000
_cell.length_c   1.000
_cell.angle_alpha   90.00
_cell.angle_beta   90.00
_cell.angle_gamma   90.00
#
_symmetry.space_group_name_H-M   'P 1'
#
loop_
_entity.id
_entity.type
_entity.pdbx_description
1 polymer ?
#
loop_
_entity_poly.entity_id
_entity_poly.type
_entity_poly.pdbx_seq_one_letter_code
_entity_poly.pdbx_strand_id
1 'polypeptide(L)'
;HTQHWNEEDHLFFLKIRKKAKSIPMLVSEIRKKFPDLTAEQIINHEAWYKMYLELREKQRKSVEIWRRKKEIEKCEKMKILKNNQNDNHKENSNNFGNGENNENSKSHHLNNDESRRLKSLPQMKLQEQNEKKEMIKKWKMEKEKMKQAEEEKLKNQIEGIRSWKEQKFLLRTIEIKEALDEYRNRKMEKKLTNNQNGKKNQEISRSPALVKSFR
;
A
#
# COMPACT_ATOMS: atom_id res chain seq x y z
N HIS A 1 15.14 11.07 18.77
CA HIS A 1 15.46 9.67 19.10
C HIS A 1 16.94 9.50 18.88
N THR A 2 17.69 9.05 19.90
CA THR A 2 19.16 9.18 19.93
C THR A 2 19.90 7.85 20.11
N GLN A 3 19.21 6.69 20.13
CA GLN A 3 19.82 5.36 20.28
C GLN A 3 20.81 5.24 21.47
N HIS A 4 20.38 5.64 22.66
CA HIS A 4 21.22 5.66 23.87
C HIS A 4 22.45 6.58 23.81
N TRP A 5 22.57 7.42 22.77
CA TRP A 5 23.51 8.54 22.80
C TRP A 5 22.95 9.67 23.66
N ASN A 6 23.84 10.32 24.40
CA ASN A 6 23.53 11.57 25.07
C ASN A 6 23.09 12.62 24.05
N GLU A 7 22.18 13.49 24.46
CA GLU A 7 21.61 14.53 23.59
C GLU A 7 22.72 15.43 23.03
N GLU A 8 23.70 15.80 23.86
CA GLU A 8 24.83 16.64 23.47
C GLU A 8 25.73 15.98 22.41
N ASP A 9 26.08 14.71 22.62
CA ASP A 9 26.90 13.92 21.70
C ASP A 9 26.16 13.72 20.37
N HIS A 10 24.86 13.45 20.43
CA HIS A 10 24.01 13.31 19.27
C HIS A 10 23.94 14.61 18.46
N LEU A 11 23.72 15.76 19.12
CA LEU A 11 23.68 17.06 18.46
C LEU A 11 25.03 17.41 17.81
N PHE A 12 26.13 17.11 18.50
CA PHE A 12 27.46 17.32 17.94
C PHE A 12 27.73 16.41 16.74
N PHE A 13 27.37 15.13 16.83
CA PHE A 13 27.43 14.19 15.72
C PHE A 13 26.69 14.73 14.49
N LEU A 14 25.46 15.25 14.65
CA LEU A 14 24.71 15.84 13.54
C LEU A 14 25.41 17.04 12.91
N LYS A 15 26.06 17.88 13.73
CA LYS A 15 26.81 19.05 13.25
C LYS A 15 28.05 18.64 12.46
N ILE A 16 28.80 17.65 12.93
CA ILE A 16 30.00 17.15 12.23
C ILE A 16 29.61 16.36 10.98
N ARG A 17 28.57 15.52 11.04
CA ARG A 17 28.08 14.75 9.88
C ARG A 17 27.74 15.64 8.68
N LYS A 18 27.20 16.84 8.91
CA LYS A 18 26.94 17.82 7.83
C LYS A 18 28.20 18.39 7.19
N LYS A 19 29.32 18.42 7.94
CA LYS A 19 30.60 18.99 7.50
C LYS A 19 31.56 17.94 6.95
N ALA A 20 31.53 16.73 7.51
CA ALA A 20 32.42 15.65 7.16
C ALA A 20 32.02 15.05 5.80
N LYS A 21 33.00 14.93 4.89
CA LYS A 21 32.81 14.32 3.57
C LYS A 21 32.97 12.80 3.59
N SER A 22 33.60 12.25 4.63
CA SER A 22 33.91 10.83 4.76
C SER A 22 33.75 10.35 6.21
N ILE A 23 33.51 9.05 6.38
CA ILE A 23 33.36 8.42 7.71
C ILE A 23 34.64 8.56 8.56
N PRO A 24 35.86 8.35 8.02
CA PRO A 24 37.07 8.54 8.82
C PRO A 24 37.23 9.97 9.36
N MET A 25 36.84 10.99 8.56
CA MET A 25 36.84 12.38 8.98
C MET A 25 35.82 12.63 10.10
N LEU A 26 34.61 12.09 9.96
CA LEU A 26 33.56 12.15 11.00
C LEU A 26 34.06 11.55 12.32
N VAL A 27 34.66 10.36 12.27
CA VAL A 27 35.20 9.68 13.45
C VAL A 27 36.33 10.49 14.09
N SER A 28 37.28 11.01 13.30
CA SER A 28 38.39 11.81 13.81
C SER A 28 37.91 13.08 14.53
N GLU A 29 36.99 13.83 13.91
CA GLU A 29 36.46 15.07 14.49
C GLU A 29 35.62 14.83 15.75
N ILE A 30 34.85 13.74 15.81
CA ILE A 30 34.09 13.39 17.01
C ILE A 30 35.02 12.99 18.15
N ARG A 31 36.03 12.15 17.88
CA ARG A 31 36.98 11.70 18.89
C ARG A 31 37.88 12.81 19.43
N LYS A 32 38.12 13.88 18.66
CA LYS A 32 38.83 15.07 19.16
C LYS A 32 38.09 15.76 20.31
N LYS A 33 36.76 15.79 20.26
CA LYS A 33 35.92 16.43 21.28
C LYS A 33 35.50 15.45 22.38
N PHE A 34 35.21 14.22 22.00
CA PHE A 34 34.74 13.15 22.88
C PHE A 34 35.68 11.95 22.76
N PRO A 35 36.81 11.96 23.47
CA PRO A 35 37.81 10.89 23.38
C PRO A 35 37.28 9.54 23.91
N ASP A 36 36.27 9.57 24.78
CA ASP A 36 35.63 8.39 25.38
C ASP A 36 34.82 7.57 24.37
N LEU A 37 34.40 8.17 23.26
CA LEU A 37 33.67 7.48 22.21
C LEU A 37 34.64 6.69 21.32
N THR A 38 34.36 5.39 21.17
CA THR A 38 35.15 4.54 20.27
C THR A 38 34.78 4.79 18.81
N ALA A 39 35.73 4.53 17.91
CA ALA A 39 35.48 4.62 16.47
C ALA A 39 34.30 3.74 16.03
N GLU A 40 34.21 2.53 16.60
CA GLU A 40 33.13 1.59 16.33
C GLU A 40 31.76 2.13 16.78
N GLN A 41 31.66 2.72 17.98
CA GLN A 41 30.41 3.34 18.45
C GLN A 41 29.92 4.43 17.49
N ILE A 42 30.84 5.28 17.02
CA ILE A 42 30.52 6.37 16.08
C ILE A 42 30.04 5.80 14.73
N ILE A 43 30.71 4.77 14.21
CA ILE A 43 30.35 4.13 12.93
C ILE A 43 28.99 3.42 13.06
N ASN A 44 28.75 2.71 14.16
CA ASN A 44 27.48 2.05 14.42
C ASN A 44 26.32 3.04 14.49
N HIS A 45 26.54 4.18 15.15
CA HIS A 45 25.55 5.26 15.20
C HIS A 45 25.31 5.92 13.85
N GLU A 46 26.36 6.09 13.03
CA GLU A 46 26.27 6.58 11.66
C GLU A 46 25.41 5.66 10.77
N ALA A 47 25.59 4.34 10.90
CA ALA A 47 24.80 3.32 10.22
C ALA A 47 23.34 3.33 10.70
N TRP A 48 23.13 3.32 12.01
CA TRP A 48 21.80 3.41 12.61
C TRP A 48 21.06 4.68 12.16
N TYR A 49 21.73 5.84 12.18
CA TYR A 49 21.11 7.10 11.81
C TYR A 49 20.71 7.15 10.33
N LYS A 50 21.49 6.52 9.43
CA LYS A 50 21.09 6.32 8.03
C LYS A 50 19.80 5.51 7.92
N MET A 51 19.75 4.35 8.59
CA MET A 51 18.54 3.52 8.61
C MET A 51 17.33 4.26 9.20
N TYR A 52 17.55 5.03 10.27
CA TYR A 52 16.51 5.85 10.89
C TYR A 52 15.95 6.90 9.92
N LEU A 53 16.80 7.58 9.15
CA LEU A 53 16.36 8.55 8.14
C LEU A 53 15.53 7.89 7.03
N GLU A 54 15.97 6.74 6.51
CA GLU A 54 15.21 5.99 5.51
C GLU A 54 13.83 5.58 6.03
N LEU A 55 13.76 5.10 7.28
CA LEU A 55 12.50 4.74 7.92
C LEU A 55 11.57 5.95 8.05
N ARG A 56 12.10 7.12 8.45
CA ARG A 56 11.32 8.36 8.54
C ARG A 56 10.83 8.83 7.18
N GLU A 57 11.63 8.67 6.13
CA GLU A 57 11.21 8.99 4.76
C GLU A 57 10.10 8.04 4.28
N LYS A 58 10.25 6.73 4.50
CA LYS A 58 9.21 5.73 4.20
C LYS A 58 7.91 6.04 4.95
N GLN A 59 7.99 6.36 6.24
CA GLN A 59 6.84 6.78 7.03
C GLN A 59 6.15 8.01 6.44
N ARG A 60 6.92 9.04 6.07
CA ARG A 60 6.40 10.27 5.47
C ARG A 60 5.68 9.98 4.15
N LYS A 61 6.28 9.19 3.26
CA LYS A 61 5.68 8.78 1.98
C LYS A 61 4.38 8.00 2.19
N SER A 62 4.36 7.06 3.13
CA SER A 62 3.15 6.30 3.47
C SER A 62 2.00 7.20 3.96
N VAL A 63 2.30 8.16 4.84
CA VAL A 63 1.30 9.13 5.31
C VAL A 63 0.81 10.02 4.18
N GLU A 64 1.70 10.46 3.30
CA GLU A 64 1.33 11.28 2.13
C GLU A 64 0.41 10.52 1.17
N ILE A 65 0.74 9.27 0.85
CA ILE A 65 -0.10 8.40 0.02
C ILE A 65 -1.47 8.18 0.67
N TRP A 66 -1.50 7.93 1.99
CA TRP A 66 -2.75 7.77 2.73
C TRP A 66 -3.62 9.03 2.68
N ARG A 67 -3.03 10.22 2.88
CA ARG A 67 -3.76 11.49 2.77
C ARG A 67 -4.30 11.71 1.35
N ARG A 68 -3.48 11.47 0.33
CA ARG A 68 -3.90 11.57 -1.08
C ARG A 68 -5.07 10.64 -1.39
N LYS A 69 -5.00 9.38 -0.93
CA LYS A 69 -6.09 8.42 -1.09
C LYS A 69 -7.36 8.87 -0.39
N LYS A 70 -7.24 9.43 0.82
CA LYS A 70 -8.40 9.96 1.56
C LYS A 70 -9.04 11.17 0.87
N GLU A 71 -8.24 12.04 0.27
CA GLU A 71 -8.76 13.19 -0.48
C GLU A 71 -9.52 12.74 -1.74
N ILE A 72 -8.98 11.76 -2.48
CA ILE A 72 -9.65 11.17 -3.65
C ILE A 72 -10.98 10.54 -3.24
N GLU A 73 -11.01 9.72 -2.18
CA GLU A 73 -12.23 9.09 -1.66
C GLU A 73 -13.30 10.14 -1.30
N LYS A 74 -12.89 11.26 -0.70
CA LYS A 74 -13.80 12.37 -0.37
C LYS A 74 -14.35 13.05 -1.63
N CYS A 75 -13.49 13.31 -2.61
CA CYS A 75 -13.89 13.90 -3.89
C CYS A 75 -14.84 12.98 -4.67
N GLU A 76 -14.61 11.68 -4.68
CA GLU A 76 -15.49 10.69 -5.31
C GLU A 76 -16.86 10.65 -4.65
N LYS A 77 -16.92 10.62 -3.31
CA LYS A 77 -18.20 10.70 -2.57
C LYS A 77 -18.98 11.97 -2.90
N MET A 78 -18.31 13.12 -3.01
CA MET A 78 -18.96 14.38 -3.42
C MET A 78 -19.47 14.34 -4.86
N LYS A 79 -18.73 13.72 -5.79
CA LYS A 79 -19.17 13.55 -7.18
C LYS A 79 -20.41 12.65 -7.28
N ILE A 80 -20.44 11.55 -6.54
CA ILE A 80 -21.60 10.64 -6.50
C ILE A 80 -22.83 11.38 -5.95
N LEU A 81 -22.67 12.15 -4.87
CA LEU A 81 -23.76 12.93 -4.29
C LEU A 81 -24.33 13.97 -5.28
N LYS A 82 -23.46 14.65 -6.04
CA LYS A 82 -23.87 15.63 -7.06
C LYS A 82 -24.57 14.99 -8.26
N ASN A 83 -24.12 13.83 -8.72
CA ASN A 83 -24.79 13.11 -9.81
C ASN A 83 -26.19 12.62 -9.38
N ASN A 84 -26.33 12.09 -8.17
CA ASN A 84 -27.61 11.62 -7.65
C ASN A 84 -28.64 12.76 -7.46
N GLN A 85 -28.20 14.01 -7.31
CA GLN A 85 -29.09 15.18 -7.26
C GLN A 85 -29.52 15.68 -8.65
N ASN A 86 -28.71 15.43 -9.69
CA ASN A 86 -29.02 15.87 -11.05
C ASN A 86 -29.98 14.94 -11.81
N ASP A 87 -30.11 13.67 -11.39
CA ASP A 87 -31.04 12.72 -12.01
C ASP A 87 -32.51 12.92 -11.57
N ASN A 88 -32.76 13.61 -10.44
CA ASN A 88 -34.12 13.86 -9.93
C ASN A 88 -34.83 15.08 -10.52
N HIS A 89 -34.23 15.84 -11.44
CA HIS A 89 -34.82 17.06 -12.01
C HIS A 89 -35.24 16.95 -13.49
N LYS A 90 -35.17 15.77 -14.12
CA LYS A 90 -35.54 15.59 -15.54
C LYS A 90 -36.87 14.89 -15.81
N GLU A 91 -37.57 14.40 -14.79
CA GLU A 91 -38.88 13.75 -14.94
C GLU A 91 -40.01 14.59 -14.33
N ASN A 92 -40.13 15.87 -14.68
CA ASN A 92 -41.40 16.59 -14.48
C ASN A 92 -41.49 17.88 -15.30
N SER A 93 -41.49 17.77 -16.62
CA SER A 93 -42.00 18.85 -17.48
C SER A 93 -42.35 18.27 -18.84
N ASN A 94 -43.53 17.67 -18.96
CA ASN A 94 -44.33 17.66 -20.18
C ASN A 94 -45.71 17.11 -19.86
N ASN A 95 -46.58 17.99 -19.38
CA ASN A 95 -48.01 17.79 -19.58
C ASN A 95 -48.72 19.15 -19.70
N PHE A 96 -49.69 19.18 -20.62
CA PHE A 96 -50.70 20.20 -20.92
C PHE A 96 -50.39 21.30 -21.95
N GLY A 97 -50.95 21.10 -23.15
CA GLY A 97 -51.18 22.15 -24.13
C GLY A 97 -51.67 21.67 -25.49
N ASN A 98 -52.71 20.83 -25.58
CA ASN A 98 -53.44 20.63 -26.85
C ASN A 98 -54.85 21.19 -26.68
N GLY A 99 -55.08 22.34 -27.32
CA GLY A 99 -56.39 23.00 -27.43
C GLY A 99 -57.15 22.50 -28.65
N GLU A 100 -58.45 22.35 -28.48
CA GLU A 100 -59.43 22.30 -29.56
C GLU A 100 -59.79 23.72 -30.01
N ASN A 101 -59.85 23.95 -31.33
CA ASN A 101 -60.94 24.58 -32.08
C ASN A 101 -60.52 25.46 -33.28
N ASN A 102 -61.17 25.12 -34.41
CA ASN A 102 -61.69 25.95 -35.49
C ASN A 102 -60.81 26.77 -36.44
N GLU A 103 -60.82 26.29 -37.69
CA GLU A 103 -61.30 26.93 -38.92
C GLU A 103 -60.84 28.35 -39.32
N ASN A 104 -60.51 28.39 -40.63
CA ASN A 104 -60.80 29.44 -41.61
C ASN A 104 -59.61 30.33 -42.03
N SER A 105 -59.03 30.03 -43.20
CA SER A 105 -58.75 31.00 -44.26
C SER A 105 -58.29 30.31 -45.55
N LYS A 106 -59.10 30.50 -46.60
CA LYS A 106 -58.80 30.22 -48.02
C LYS A 106 -57.84 31.27 -48.57
N SER A 107 -56.89 30.88 -49.42
CA SER A 107 -56.67 31.59 -50.70
C SER A 107 -55.89 30.74 -51.71
N HIS A 108 -56.40 30.74 -52.93
CA HIS A 108 -55.89 30.13 -54.16
C HIS A 108 -54.45 30.55 -54.53
N HIS A 109 -53.68 29.64 -55.14
CA HIS A 109 -53.22 29.77 -56.54
C HIS A 109 -52.62 28.44 -57.06
N LEU A 110 -53.04 28.04 -58.26
CA LEU A 110 -52.57 26.88 -59.02
C LEU A 110 -51.37 27.26 -59.89
N ASN A 111 -50.46 26.30 -60.13
CA ASN A 111 -49.66 26.02 -61.34
C ASN A 111 -48.42 25.21 -60.90
N ASN A 112 -48.43 23.88 -60.97
CA ASN A 112 -48.24 22.97 -62.11
C ASN A 112 -46.78 22.86 -62.62
N ASP A 113 -46.32 21.60 -62.69
CA ASP A 113 -45.15 21.04 -63.37
C ASP A 113 -43.72 21.52 -63.02
N GLU A 114 -42.94 20.68 -62.32
CA GLU A 114 -42.10 19.68 -63.01
C GLU A 114 -41.35 18.83 -61.96
N SER A 115 -41.76 17.57 -61.87
CA SER A 115 -41.06 16.56 -61.09
C SER A 115 -39.86 16.07 -61.91
N ARG A 116 -38.61 16.43 -61.52
CA ARG A 116 -37.41 15.62 -61.80
C ARG A 116 -36.18 16.05 -60.98
N ARG A 117 -35.82 15.14 -60.06
CA ARG A 117 -34.45 14.81 -59.58
C ARG A 117 -33.79 15.70 -58.52
N LEU A 118 -34.27 15.61 -57.28
CA LEU A 118 -33.41 15.69 -56.09
C LEU A 118 -33.91 14.74 -54.99
N LYS A 119 -33.74 13.42 -55.19
CA LYS A 119 -33.96 12.39 -54.16
C LYS A 119 -32.74 11.46 -54.12
N SER A 120 -31.65 11.87 -53.48
CA SER A 120 -30.58 10.94 -53.08
C SER A 120 -29.60 11.44 -52.00
N LEU A 121 -29.60 12.71 -51.60
CA LEU A 121 -28.59 13.23 -50.65
C LEU A 121 -28.82 12.95 -49.13
N PRO A 122 -30.04 12.80 -48.58
CA PRO A 122 -30.20 12.67 -47.12
C PRO A 122 -29.77 11.31 -46.55
N GLN A 123 -29.82 10.24 -47.34
CA GLN A 123 -29.68 8.87 -46.84
C GLN A 123 -28.22 8.45 -46.66
N MET A 124 -27.31 8.87 -47.56
CA MET A 124 -25.87 8.61 -47.41
C MET A 124 -25.26 9.35 -46.21
N LYS A 125 -25.64 10.62 -45.97
CA LYS A 125 -25.14 11.39 -44.81
C LYS A 125 -25.60 10.80 -43.47
N LEU A 126 -26.81 10.22 -43.42
CA LEU A 126 -27.33 9.58 -42.22
C LEU A 126 -26.61 8.26 -41.92
N GLN A 127 -26.28 7.50 -42.96
CA GLN A 127 -25.51 6.27 -42.86
C GLN A 127 -24.07 6.53 -42.40
N GLU A 128 -23.41 7.54 -42.96
CA GLU A 128 -22.06 7.95 -42.56
C GLU A 128 -22.01 8.49 -41.12
N GLN A 129 -23.06 9.19 -40.66
CA GLN A 129 -23.20 9.59 -39.25
C GLN A 129 -23.43 8.40 -38.32
N ASN A 130 -24.19 7.40 -38.73
CA ASN A 130 -24.41 6.19 -37.95
C ASN A 130 -23.13 5.35 -37.85
N GLU A 131 -22.36 5.22 -38.92
CA GLU A 131 -21.05 4.56 -38.91
C GLU A 131 -20.06 5.27 -37.98
N LYS A 132 -20.00 6.61 -38.02
CA LYS A 132 -19.19 7.41 -37.07
C LYS A 132 -19.62 7.19 -35.62
N LYS A 133 -20.93 7.12 -35.34
CA LYS A 133 -21.45 6.84 -33.99
C LYS A 133 -21.06 5.43 -33.52
N GLU A 134 -21.15 4.42 -34.38
CA GLU A 134 -20.77 3.04 -34.05
C GLU A 134 -19.25 2.92 -33.81
N MET A 135 -18.43 3.61 -34.60
CA MET A 135 -16.98 3.68 -34.37
C MET A 135 -16.65 4.34 -33.02
N ILE A 136 -17.34 5.42 -32.66
CA ILE A 136 -17.16 6.08 -31.36
C ILE A 136 -17.60 5.15 -30.22
N LYS A 137 -18.71 4.40 -30.37
CA LYS A 137 -19.15 3.42 -29.38
C LYS A 137 -18.12 2.31 -29.18
N LYS A 138 -17.61 1.73 -30.28
CA LYS A 138 -16.56 0.69 -30.23
C LYS A 138 -15.30 1.22 -29.55
N TRP A 139 -14.85 2.42 -29.89
CA TRP A 139 -13.69 3.03 -29.25
C TRP A 139 -13.90 3.28 -27.75
N LYS A 140 -15.09 3.73 -27.34
CA LYS A 140 -15.42 3.90 -25.92
C LYS A 140 -15.41 2.58 -25.16
N MET A 141 -15.98 1.52 -25.75
CA MET A 141 -15.97 0.19 -25.13
C MET A 141 -14.57 -0.39 -25.04
N GLU A 142 -13.75 -0.26 -26.09
CA GLU A 142 -12.37 -0.72 -26.09
C GLU A 142 -11.53 0.03 -25.05
N LYS A 143 -11.73 1.35 -24.94
CA LYS A 143 -11.05 2.17 -23.92
C LYS A 143 -11.44 1.77 -22.51
N GLU A 144 -12.71 1.49 -22.26
CA GLU A 144 -13.17 1.01 -20.95
C GLU A 144 -12.63 -0.39 -20.64
N LYS A 145 -12.59 -1.28 -21.62
CA LYS A 145 -12.00 -2.62 -21.48
C LYS A 145 -10.51 -2.57 -21.15
N MET A 146 -9.76 -1.69 -21.82
CA MET A 146 -8.34 -1.44 -21.51
C MET A 146 -8.16 -0.95 -20.07
N LYS A 147 -9.00 -0.01 -19.63
CA LYS A 147 -8.98 0.51 -18.27
C LYS A 147 -9.27 -0.59 -17.24
N GLN A 148 -10.25 -1.45 -17.50
CA GLN A 148 -10.57 -2.60 -16.64
C GLN A 148 -9.40 -3.59 -16.57
N ALA A 149 -8.75 -3.88 -17.70
CA ALA A 149 -7.59 -4.78 -17.73
C ALA A 149 -6.38 -4.21 -16.97
N GLU A 150 -6.14 -2.89 -17.03
CA GLU A 150 -5.11 -2.23 -16.22
C GLU A 150 -5.42 -2.26 -14.72
N GLU A 151 -6.68 -2.01 -14.36
CA GLU A 151 -7.14 -2.09 -12.97
C GLU A 151 -7.01 -3.51 -12.40
N GLU A 152 -7.37 -4.52 -13.19
CA GLU A 152 -7.23 -5.93 -12.82
C GLU A 152 -5.76 -6.33 -12.65
N LYS A 153 -4.88 -5.90 -13.56
CA LYS A 153 -3.42 -6.11 -13.41
C LYS A 153 -2.89 -5.49 -12.12
N LEU A 154 -3.32 -4.26 -11.81
CA LEU A 154 -2.90 -3.59 -10.58
C LEU A 154 -3.41 -4.31 -9.33
N LYS A 155 -4.68 -4.76 -9.35
CA LYS A 155 -5.28 -5.56 -8.27
C LYS A 155 -4.48 -6.83 -8.03
N ASN A 156 -4.14 -7.57 -9.08
CA ASN A 156 -3.36 -8.81 -9.01
C ASN A 156 -1.96 -8.57 -8.43
N GLN A 157 -1.30 -7.46 -8.79
CA GLN A 157 0.01 -7.10 -8.21
C GLN A 157 -0.09 -6.81 -6.71
N ILE A 158 -1.10 -6.04 -6.30
CA ILE A 158 -1.32 -5.70 -4.89
C ILE A 158 -1.63 -6.96 -4.08
N GLU A 159 -2.49 -7.84 -4.61
CA GLU A 159 -2.85 -9.10 -3.98
C GLU A 159 -1.65 -10.05 -3.87
N GLY A 160 -0.80 -10.12 -4.90
CA GLY A 160 0.47 -10.87 -4.84
C GLY A 160 1.41 -10.37 -3.74
N ILE A 161 1.59 -9.05 -3.62
CA ILE A 161 2.41 -8.45 -2.54
C ILE A 161 1.82 -8.75 -1.17
N ARG A 162 0.49 -8.68 -1.03
CA ARG A 162 -0.22 -8.97 0.22
C ARG A 162 -0.06 -10.44 0.61
N SER A 163 -0.36 -11.36 -0.30
CA SER A 163 -0.24 -12.80 -0.09
C SER A 163 1.18 -13.20 0.31
N TRP A 164 2.20 -12.65 -0.35
CA TRP A 164 3.59 -12.93 0.00
C TRP A 164 3.95 -12.47 1.41
N LYS A 165 3.48 -11.28 1.82
CA LYS A 165 3.69 -10.78 3.20
C LYS A 165 2.99 -11.65 4.23
N GLU A 166 1.76 -12.08 3.96
CA GLU A 166 0.99 -12.97 4.83
C GLU A 166 1.69 -14.32 4.99
N GLN A 167 2.17 -14.93 3.90
CA GLN A 167 2.97 -16.16 3.96
C GLN A 167 4.24 -16.01 4.79
N LYS A 168 5.00 -14.92 4.57
CA LYS A 168 6.22 -14.65 5.35
C LYS A 168 5.93 -14.47 6.84
N PHE A 169 4.82 -13.82 7.17
CA PHE A 169 4.38 -13.66 8.56
C PHE A 169 3.99 -15.00 9.19
N LEU A 170 3.27 -15.85 8.46
CA LEU A 170 2.89 -17.18 8.91
C LEU A 170 4.12 -18.05 9.18
N LEU A 171 5.08 -18.09 8.26
CA LEU A 171 6.34 -18.84 8.44
C LEU A 171 7.07 -18.40 9.70
N ARG A 172 7.26 -17.09 9.89
CA ARG A 172 7.91 -16.55 11.09
C ARG A 172 7.15 -16.92 12.38
N THR A 173 5.82 -16.95 12.32
CA THR A 173 4.98 -17.31 13.47
C THR A 173 5.17 -18.79 13.83
N ILE A 174 5.29 -19.67 12.83
CA ILE A 174 5.56 -21.10 13.02
C ILE A 174 6.96 -21.27 13.62
N GLU A 175 7.99 -20.66 13.03
CA GLU A 175 9.37 -20.72 13.53
C GLU A 175 9.48 -20.27 15.01
N ILE A 176 8.77 -19.20 15.39
CA ILE A 176 8.74 -18.72 16.77
C ILE A 176 8.08 -19.76 17.69
N LYS A 177 6.97 -20.38 17.27
CA LYS A 177 6.31 -21.42 18.06
C LYS A 177 7.20 -22.64 18.25
N GLU A 178 7.82 -23.12 17.18
CA GLU A 178 8.75 -24.26 17.22
C GLU A 178 9.93 -23.98 18.14
N ALA A 179 10.54 -22.79 18.06
CA ALA A 179 11.63 -22.40 18.96
C ALA A 179 11.22 -22.36 20.44
N LEU A 180 9.98 -21.93 20.73
CA LEU A 180 9.45 -21.93 22.10
C LEU A 180 9.20 -23.34 22.61
N ASP A 181 8.66 -24.22 21.77
CA ASP A 181 8.41 -25.62 22.10
C ASP A 181 9.72 -26.37 22.32
N GLU A 182 10.73 -26.14 21.46
CA GLU A 182 12.09 -26.66 21.67
C GLU A 182 12.69 -26.17 22.98
N TYR A 183 12.60 -24.88 23.28
CA TYR A 183 13.12 -24.34 24.54
C TYR A 183 12.43 -25.00 25.74
N ARG A 184 11.10 -25.17 25.68
CA ARG A 184 10.32 -25.84 26.73
C ARG A 184 10.77 -27.28 26.90
N ASN A 185 10.94 -28.03 25.81
CA ASN A 185 11.38 -29.42 25.83
C ASN A 185 12.79 -29.54 26.41
N ARG A 186 13.76 -28.76 25.92
CA ARG A 186 15.14 -28.74 26.48
C ARG A 186 15.15 -28.39 27.96
N LYS A 187 14.26 -27.49 28.41
CA LYS A 187 14.14 -27.14 29.83
C LYS A 187 13.60 -28.30 30.67
N MET A 188 12.65 -29.07 30.14
CA MET A 188 12.13 -30.27 30.81
C MET A 188 13.18 -31.38 30.86
N GLU A 189 13.90 -31.62 29.76
CA GLU A 189 15.00 -32.59 29.69
C GLU A 189 16.11 -32.25 30.70
N LYS A 190 16.55 -30.99 30.77
CA LYS A 190 17.54 -30.53 31.76
C LYS A 190 17.10 -30.78 33.21
N LYS A 191 15.81 -30.60 33.51
CA LYS A 191 15.26 -30.92 34.84
C LYS A 191 15.30 -32.42 35.12
N LEU A 192 14.97 -33.26 34.14
CA LEU A 192 15.03 -34.72 34.26
C LEU A 192 16.47 -35.21 34.45
N THR A 193 17.44 -34.69 33.68
CA THR A 193 18.86 -35.06 33.81
C THR A 193 19.46 -34.61 35.14
N ASN A 194 19.13 -33.42 35.63
CA ASN A 194 19.58 -32.95 36.96
C ASN A 194 19.03 -33.81 38.09
N ASN A 195 17.77 -34.25 38.00
CA ASN A 195 17.18 -35.16 38.98
C ASN A 195 17.83 -36.56 38.98
N GLN A 196 18.26 -37.07 37.82
CA GLN A 196 18.98 -38.35 37.74
C GLN A 196 20.41 -38.26 38.29
N ASN A 197 21.12 -37.16 38.02
CA ASN A 197 22.47 -36.94 38.56
C ASN A 197 22.46 -36.70 40.08
N GLY A 198 21.43 -36.04 40.61
CA GLY A 198 21.23 -35.89 42.06
C GLY A 198 21.02 -37.24 42.77
N LYS A 199 20.31 -38.19 42.13
CA LYS A 199 20.14 -39.55 42.67
C LYS A 199 21.42 -40.38 42.63
N LYS A 200 22.18 -40.35 41.52
CA LYS A 200 23.46 -41.06 41.40
C LYS A 200 24.49 -40.59 42.44
N ASN A 201 24.55 -39.29 42.72
CA ASN A 201 25.48 -38.75 43.74
C ASN A 201 25.11 -39.16 45.17
N GLN A 202 23.82 -39.35 45.47
CA GLN A 202 23.38 -39.89 46.77
C GLN A 202 23.64 -41.40 46.89
N GLU A 203 23.60 -42.15 45.78
CA GLU A 203 23.85 -43.59 45.74
C GLU A 203 25.35 -43.91 45.89
N ILE A 204 26.24 -43.10 45.30
CA ILE A 204 27.71 -43.21 45.47
C ILE A 204 28.12 -42.91 46.91
N SER A 205 27.47 -41.94 47.58
CA SER A 205 27.75 -41.62 48.99
C SER A 205 27.26 -42.70 49.98
N ARG A 206 26.40 -43.62 49.55
CA ARG A 206 25.76 -44.63 50.42
C ARG A 206 26.30 -46.05 50.25
N SER A 207 27.41 -46.25 49.52
CA SER A 207 28.13 -47.53 49.52
C SER A 207 29.27 -47.49 50.57
N PRO A 208 29.10 -48.10 51.76
CA PRO A 208 30.14 -48.12 52.79
C PRO A 208 31.19 -49.23 52.54
N ALA A 209 31.11 -49.93 51.41
CA ALA A 209 31.81 -51.19 51.20
C ALA A 209 33.27 -51.07 50.68
N LEU A 210 33.81 -49.85 50.55
CA LEU A 210 35.12 -49.62 49.93
C LEU A 210 36.16 -48.94 50.85
N VAL A 211 35.93 -48.94 52.17
CA VAL A 211 36.90 -48.43 53.16
C VAL A 211 37.28 -49.52 54.18
N LYS A 212 37.61 -50.72 53.69
CA LYS A 212 38.22 -51.80 54.51
C LYS A 212 39.31 -52.54 53.74
N SER A 213 40.39 -51.85 53.40
CA SER A 213 41.62 -52.53 52.93
C SER A 213 42.92 -51.81 53.32
N PHE A 214 42.87 -50.87 54.27
CA PHE A 214 44.08 -50.29 54.86
C PHE A 214 44.01 -50.38 56.38
N ARG A 215 44.44 -51.52 56.91
CA ARG A 215 45.11 -51.65 58.22
C ARG A 215 45.85 -52.99 58.25
#